data_AF-A0A7W0S2J8-F1
#
_entry.id   AF-A0A7W0S2J8-F1
#
_cell.length_a   1.000
_cell.length_b   1.000
_cell.length_c   1.000
_cell.angle_alpha   90.00
_cell.angle_beta   90.00
_cell.angle_gamma   90.00
#
_symmetry.space_group_name_H-M   'P 1'
#
loop_
_entity.id
_entity.type
_entity.pdbx_description
1 polymer ?
#
loop_
_entity_poly.entity_id
_entity_poly.type
_entity_poly.pdbx_seq_one_letter_code
_entity_poly.pdbx_strand_id
1 'polypeptide(L)'
;MSATGYEDCLRGTWLSTRLAVDPFLIDAMRRDGELVAVRAPGSTEWLYPGWQFDGRNPRPVIARIVKAAREKGLDEARLYTILSAPLGLGGERRVYELLLEGREDEVVELVRSG
;
A
#
# COMPACT_ATOMS: atom_id res chain seq x y z
N MET A 1 -17.79 -16.47 6.03
CA MET A 1 -16.72 -16.25 5.04
C MET A 1 -16.00 -14.98 5.44
N SER A 2 -14.88 -15.10 6.17
CA SER A 2 -14.11 -13.94 6.61
C SER A 2 -13.49 -13.28 5.38
N ALA A 3 -13.64 -11.96 5.23
CA ALA A 3 -13.03 -11.19 4.16
C ALA A 3 -11.50 -11.11 4.38
N THR A 4 -10.76 -12.13 3.95
CA THR A 4 -9.29 -12.10 3.88
C THR A 4 -8.89 -11.27 2.66
N GLY A 5 -8.99 -9.94 2.79
CA GLY A 5 -8.51 -8.98 1.79
C GLY A 5 -7.28 -8.19 2.26
N TYR A 6 -6.82 -8.44 3.48
CA TYR A 6 -5.76 -7.66 4.17
C TYR A 6 -4.71 -8.56 4.83
N GLU A 7 -4.60 -9.82 4.39
CA GLU A 7 -3.66 -10.80 4.98
C GLU A 7 -2.20 -10.35 4.93
N ASP A 8 -1.83 -9.61 3.88
CA ASP A 8 -0.50 -9.04 3.72
C ASP A 8 -0.30 -7.72 4.48
N CYS A 9 -1.30 -7.26 5.24
CA CYS A 9 -1.25 -5.98 5.94
C CYS A 9 -0.92 -6.13 7.43
N LEU A 10 -0.23 -5.13 7.94
CA LEU A 10 0.23 -5.05 9.31
C LEU A 10 -0.49 -3.93 10.05
N ARG A 11 -0.83 -4.17 11.31
CA ARG A 11 -1.32 -3.11 12.20
C ARG A 11 -0.20 -2.11 12.47
N GLY A 12 -0.54 -0.82 12.61
CA GLY A 12 0.44 0.23 12.86
C GLY A 12 1.34 -0.02 14.07
N THR A 13 0.79 -0.58 15.16
CA THR A 13 1.55 -0.94 16.37
C THR A 13 2.54 -2.09 16.16
N TRP A 14 2.20 -3.04 15.29
CA TRP A 14 3.12 -4.12 14.93
C TRP A 14 4.20 -3.63 13.96
N LEU A 15 3.81 -2.75 13.02
CA LEU A 15 4.74 -2.12 12.10
C LEU A 15 5.78 -1.27 12.82
N SER A 16 5.37 -0.43 13.77
CA SER A 16 6.30 0.40 14.57
C SER A 16 7.32 -0.47 15.32
N THR A 17 6.86 -1.58 15.92
CA THR A 17 7.72 -2.56 16.59
C THR A 17 8.71 -3.20 15.60
N ARG A 18 8.24 -3.64 14.42
CA ARG A 18 9.06 -4.28 13.39
C ARG A 18 10.13 -3.35 12.84
N LEU A 19 9.77 -2.09 12.61
CA LEU A 19 10.66 -1.07 12.05
C LEU A 19 11.57 -0.45 13.12
N ALA A 20 11.30 -0.69 14.41
CA ALA A 20 11.93 -0.03 15.55
C ALA A 20 11.83 1.51 15.46
N VAL A 21 10.64 2.00 15.12
CA VAL A 21 10.33 3.43 14.98
C VAL A 21 9.14 3.83 15.87
N ASP A 22 9.04 5.13 16.15
CA ASP A 22 7.92 5.69 16.89
C ASP A 22 6.59 5.52 16.12
N PRO A 23 5.48 5.06 16.74
CA PRO A 23 4.16 5.05 16.13
C PRO A 23 3.71 6.40 15.53
N PHE A 24 4.10 7.53 16.14
CA PHE A 24 3.84 8.87 15.61
C PHE A 24 4.56 9.11 14.27
N LEU A 25 5.75 8.54 14.10
CA LEU A 25 6.48 8.62 12.83
C LEU A 25 5.74 7.84 11.74
N ILE A 26 5.20 6.65 12.03
CA ILE A 26 4.38 5.88 11.07
C ILE A 26 3.16 6.69 10.61
N ASP A 27 2.47 7.36 11.54
CA ASP A 27 1.32 8.19 11.20
C ASP A 27 1.72 9.44 10.39
N ALA A 28 2.86 10.06 10.71
CA ALA A 28 3.42 11.17 9.93
C ALA A 28 3.73 10.74 8.49
N MET A 29 4.50 9.65 8.31
CA MET A 29 4.84 9.09 6.99
C MET A 29 3.59 8.78 6.16
N ARG A 30 2.54 8.21 6.76
CA ARG A 30 1.25 7.99 6.09
C ARG A 30 0.61 9.29 5.61
N ARG A 31 0.56 10.32 6.48
CA ARG A 31 -0.04 11.62 6.13
C ARG A 31 0.75 12.32 5.04
N ASP A 32 2.07 12.23 5.08
CA ASP A 32 2.97 12.82 4.09
C ASP A 32 2.93 12.07 2.75
N GLY A 33 2.32 10.87 2.74
CA GLY A 33 2.14 10.06 1.54
C GLY A 33 3.33 9.16 1.23
N GLU A 34 4.20 8.93 2.21
CA GLU A 34 5.32 7.99 2.12
C GLU A 34 4.87 6.54 2.30
N LEU A 35 3.66 6.31 2.83
CA LEU A 35 3.10 4.98 3.06
C LEU A 35 1.70 4.84 2.46
N VAL A 36 1.40 3.65 1.94
CA VAL A 36 0.05 3.18 1.71
C VAL A 36 -0.49 2.59 3.01
N ALA A 37 -1.69 2.99 3.39
CA ALA A 37 -2.42 2.39 4.50
C ALA A 37 -3.89 2.29 4.13
N VAL A 38 -4.58 1.24 4.56
CA VAL A 38 -6.00 1.00 4.30
C VAL A 38 -6.73 0.75 5.61
N ARG A 39 -8.03 1.05 5.65
CA ARG A 39 -8.92 0.65 6.75
C ARG A 39 -9.92 -0.36 6.23
N ALA A 40 -10.07 -1.46 6.96
CA ALA A 40 -11.20 -2.35 6.73
C ALA A 40 -12.52 -1.57 6.96
N PRO A 41 -13.58 -1.83 6.18
CA PRO A 41 -14.87 -1.18 6.39
C PRO A 41 -15.36 -1.33 7.84
N GLY A 42 -15.70 -0.21 8.48
CA GLY A 42 -16.14 -0.17 9.87
C GLY A 42 -15.01 -0.22 10.91
N SER A 43 -13.74 -0.32 10.50
CA SER A 43 -12.59 -0.27 11.40
C SER A 43 -12.03 1.14 11.55
N THR A 44 -11.55 1.46 12.76
CA THR A 44 -10.74 2.65 13.02
C THR A 44 -9.24 2.39 12.86
N GLU A 45 -8.83 1.12 12.75
CA GLU A 45 -7.44 0.69 12.69
C GLU A 45 -6.87 0.77 11.27
N TRP A 46 -5.77 1.50 11.13
CA TRP A 46 -4.98 1.53 9.90
C TRP A 46 -4.14 0.26 9.75
N LEU A 47 -4.23 -0.31 8.56
CA LEU A 47 -3.49 -1.49 8.11
C LEU A 47 -2.50 -1.07 7.03
N TYR A 48 -1.27 -1.55 7.13
CA TYR A 48 -0.14 -1.15 6.28
C TYR A 48 0.33 -2.37 5.49
N PRO A 49 0.16 -2.41 4.16
CA PRO A 49 0.61 -3.54 3.35
C PRO A 49 2.12 -3.79 3.49
N GLY A 50 2.53 -5.02 3.73
CA GLY A 50 3.93 -5.38 3.99
C GLY A 50 4.84 -5.28 2.76
N TRP A 51 4.29 -5.50 1.56
CA TRP A 51 5.04 -5.44 0.31
C TRP A 51 5.63 -4.06 -0.01
N GLN A 52 5.12 -3.00 0.63
CA GLN A 52 5.59 -1.63 0.42
C GLN A 52 6.97 -1.36 1.05
N PHE A 53 7.48 -2.29 1.86
CA PHE A 53 8.76 -2.19 2.53
C PHE A 53 9.81 -3.07 1.85
N ASP A 54 11.05 -2.57 1.83
CA ASP A 54 12.26 -3.34 1.60
C ASP A 54 13.07 -3.36 2.91
N GLY A 55 13.05 -4.51 3.59
CA GLY A 55 13.56 -4.64 4.95
C GLY A 55 12.81 -3.74 5.94
N ARG A 56 13.46 -2.65 6.36
CA ARG A 56 12.88 -1.64 7.27
C ARG A 56 12.50 -0.33 6.59
N ASN A 57 12.85 -0.16 5.32
CA ASN A 57 12.64 1.09 4.61
C ASN A 57 11.42 0.97 3.71
N PRO A 58 10.53 1.97 3.64
CA PRO A 58 9.54 2.04 2.57
C PRO A 58 10.25 2.07 1.22
N ARG A 59 9.70 1.40 0.21
CA ARG A 59 10.21 1.48 -1.16
C ARG A 59 10.04 2.93 -1.66
N PRO A 60 11.06 3.57 -2.27
CA PRO A 60 10.96 4.97 -2.71
C PRO A 60 9.80 5.25 -3.67
N VAL A 61 9.41 4.25 -4.48
CA VAL A 61 8.25 4.31 -5.39
C VAL A 61 6.91 4.57 -4.69
N ILE A 62 6.77 4.22 -3.42
CA ILE A 62 5.49 4.37 -2.69
C ILE A 62 5.04 5.83 -2.67
N ALA A 63 5.96 6.76 -2.43
CA ALA A 63 5.65 8.19 -2.47
C ALA A 63 5.15 8.63 -3.86
N ARG A 64 5.72 8.08 -4.94
CA ARG A 64 5.27 8.36 -6.32
C ARG A 64 3.87 7.81 -6.59
N ILE A 65 3.58 6.60 -6.10
CA ILE A 65 2.28 5.95 -6.23
C ILE A 65 1.20 6.72 -5.48
N VAL A 66 1.44 7.08 -4.22
CA VAL A 66 0.48 7.84 -3.40
C VAL A 66 0.24 9.22 -4.01
N LYS A 67 1.29 9.88 -4.51
CA LYS A 67 1.16 11.14 -5.24
C LYS A 67 0.25 11.00 -6.46
N ALA A 68 0.49 9.99 -7.30
CA ALA A 68 -0.33 9.72 -8.49
C ALA A 68 -1.80 9.44 -8.13
N ALA A 69 -2.05 8.70 -7.05
CA ALA A 69 -3.39 8.43 -6.55
C ALA A 69 -4.11 9.71 -6.09
N ARG A 70 -3.42 10.56 -5.32
CA ARG A 70 -3.94 11.85 -4.86
C ARG A 70 -4.25 12.80 -6.02
N GLU A 71 -3.40 12.85 -7.03
CA GLU A 71 -3.62 13.64 -8.26
C GLU A 71 -4.88 13.19 -9.02
N LYS A 72 -5.30 11.92 -8.85
CA LYS A 72 -6.54 11.37 -9.41
C LYS A 72 -7.75 11.41 -8.47
N GLY A 73 -7.57 11.89 -7.24
CA GLY A 73 -8.61 11.86 -6.23
C GLY A 73 -8.98 10.45 -5.76
N LEU A 74 -8.09 9.47 -5.92
CA LEU A 74 -8.28 8.11 -5.41
C LEU A 74 -8.05 8.11 -3.89
N ASP A 75 -9.02 7.56 -3.16
CA ASP A 75 -8.87 7.31 -1.72
C ASP A 75 -7.98 6.09 -1.44
N GLU A 76 -7.63 5.90 -0.17
CA GLU A 76 -6.74 4.82 0.24
C GLU A 76 -7.32 3.42 -0.04
N ALA A 77 -8.63 3.25 0.09
CA ALA A 77 -9.29 1.97 -0.15
C ALA A 77 -9.26 1.60 -1.63
N ARG A 78 -9.51 2.58 -2.51
CA ARG A 78 -9.44 2.43 -3.96
C ARG A 78 -8.01 2.20 -4.43
N LEU A 79 -7.04 2.95 -3.91
CA LEU A 79 -5.61 2.72 -4.19
C LEU A 79 -5.20 1.29 -3.81
N TYR A 80 -5.54 0.85 -2.60
CA TYR A 80 -5.25 -0.52 -2.17
C TYR A 80 -5.92 -1.56 -3.07
N THR A 81 -7.17 -1.32 -3.49
CA THR A 81 -7.89 -2.22 -4.40
C THR A 81 -7.17 -2.36 -5.75
N ILE A 82 -6.65 -1.26 -6.30
CA ILE A 82 -5.89 -1.27 -7.56
C ILE A 82 -4.59 -2.06 -7.40
N LEU A 83 -3.83 -1.79 -6.34
CA LEU A 83 -2.54 -2.45 -6.09
C LEU A 83 -2.67 -3.94 -5.77
N SER A 84 -3.80 -4.33 -5.17
CA SER A 84 -4.12 -5.72 -4.84
C SER A 84 -4.97 -6.41 -5.92
N ALA A 85 -5.22 -5.76 -7.06
CA ALA A 85 -5.94 -6.38 -8.17
C ALA A 85 -5.07 -7.45 -8.86
N PRO A 86 -5.69 -8.52 -9.40
CA PRO A 86 -5.02 -9.44 -10.29
C PRO A 86 -4.42 -8.73 -11.51
N LEU A 87 -3.20 -9.10 -11.88
CA LEU A 87 -2.56 -8.60 -13.09
C LEU A 87 -3.13 -9.35 -14.31
N GLY A 88 -3.96 -8.65 -15.10
CA GLY A 88 -4.64 -9.22 -16.28
C GLY A 88 -5.85 -10.09 -15.95
N LEU A 89 -6.50 -10.65 -16.98
CA LEU A 89 -7.68 -11.51 -16.82
C LEU A 89 -7.25 -12.88 -16.27
N GLY A 90 -7.56 -13.16 -15.00
CA GLY A 90 -7.34 -14.46 -14.37
C GLY A 90 -5.91 -14.72 -13.86
N GLY A 91 -5.08 -13.67 -13.74
CA GLY A 91 -3.72 -13.81 -13.23
C GLY A 91 -3.68 -14.20 -11.74
N GLU A 92 -2.75 -15.07 -11.38
CA GLU A 92 -2.42 -15.35 -9.97
C GLU A 92 -1.67 -14.19 -9.32
N ARG A 93 -0.94 -13.42 -10.14
CA ARG A 93 -0.14 -12.28 -9.71
C ARG A 93 -0.96 -11.04 -9.39
N ARG A 94 -0.46 -10.20 -8.48
CA ARG A 94 -1.05 -8.91 -8.08
C ARG A 94 -0.25 -7.73 -8.63
N VAL A 95 -0.91 -6.59 -8.83
CA VAL A 95 -0.24 -5.37 -9.35
C VAL A 95 0.95 -4.96 -8.47
N TYR A 96 0.86 -5.07 -7.15
CA TYR A 96 1.96 -4.75 -6.25
C TYR A 96 3.22 -5.60 -6.47
N GLU A 97 3.09 -6.79 -7.05
CA GLU A 97 4.25 -7.68 -7.29
C GLU A 97 5.16 -7.13 -8.38
N LEU A 98 4.66 -6.25 -9.26
CA LEU A 98 5.49 -5.51 -10.22
C LEU A 98 6.52 -4.62 -9.51
N LEU A 99 6.24 -4.15 -8.29
CA LEU A 99 7.20 -3.42 -7.46
C LEU A 99 8.37 -4.31 -7.02
N LEU A 100 8.10 -5.61 -6.83
CA LEU A 100 9.13 -6.59 -6.47
C LEU A 100 9.99 -6.96 -7.68
N GLU A 101 9.43 -6.86 -8.89
CA GLU A 101 10.11 -7.06 -10.18
C GLU A 101 10.89 -5.82 -10.67
N GLY A 102 10.85 -4.70 -9.94
CA GLY A 102 11.46 -3.43 -10.36
C GLY A 102 10.70 -2.70 -11.47
N ARG A 103 9.46 -3.10 -11.77
CA ARG A 103 8.59 -2.53 -12.81
C ARG A 103 7.72 -1.41 -12.22
N GLU A 104 8.38 -0.52 -11.50
CA GLU A 104 7.77 0.54 -10.69
C GLU A 104 6.95 1.53 -11.51
N ASP A 105 7.47 1.94 -12.68
CA ASP A 105 6.81 2.90 -13.55
C ASP A 105 5.47 2.37 -14.09
N GLU A 106 5.38 1.06 -14.36
CA GLU A 106 4.14 0.42 -14.79
C GLU A 106 3.06 0.49 -13.71
N VAL A 107 3.43 0.33 -12.44
CA VAL A 107 2.49 0.45 -11.32
C VAL A 107 1.97 1.88 -11.20
N VAL A 108 2.86 2.88 -11.35
CA VAL A 108 2.45 4.29 -11.32
C VAL A 108 1.48 4.60 -12.47
N GLU A 109 1.73 4.10 -13.67
CA GLU A 109 0.83 4.30 -14.82
C GLU A 109 -0.52 3.58 -14.65
N LEU A 110 -0.54 2.39 -14.06
CA LEU A 110 -1.79 1.70 -13.71
C LEU A 110 -2.62 2.52 -12.72
N VAL A 111 -1.99 3.10 -11.69
CA VAL A 111 -2.67 3.98 -10.72
C VAL A 111 -3.18 5.26 -11.39
N ARG A 112 -2.44 5.81 -12.36
CA ARG A 112 -2.91 6.97 -13.16
C ARG A 112 -4.03 6.64 -14.13
N SER A 113 -4.30 5.36 -14.39
CA SER A 113 -5.31 4.92 -15.35
C SER A 113 -6.58 4.36 -14.70
N GLY A 114 -6.55 4.10 -13.39
CA GLY A 114 -7.65 3.48 -12.62
C GLY A 114 -8.57 4.46 -11.89
#